data_AF-A0AAE1VVD4-F1
#
_entry.id   AF-A0AAE1VVD4-F1
#
_cell.length_a   1.000
_cell.length_b   1.000
_cell.length_c   1.000
_cell.angle_alpha   90.00
_cell.angle_beta   90.00
_cell.angle_gamma   90.00
#
_symmetry.space_group_name_H-M   'P 1'
#
loop_
_entity.id
_entity.type
_entity.pdbx_description
1 polymer ?
#
loop_
_entity_poly.entity_id
_entity_poly.type
_entity_poly.pdbx_seq_one_letter_code
_entity_poly.pdbx_strand_id
1 'polypeptide(L)'
;MPRLMASWCFILILYFLFPLIFPKITRNLASGAPTQLTNIYSFTCSDHIKTCSDFLYQHNGLSKQNITNFYSVNASALEPISYDDRQDYLVTVPCTCKDVKGTVGYFYDTSYKLQLHDTFENVSNHIYSGQAWKVGGEEKSYHAGDVVTIHLLCGCVEDEEKTVVT
;
A
#
# COMPACT_ATOMS: atom_id res chain seq x y z
N MET A 1 -35.65 -40.27 -53.24
CA MET A 1 -34.37 -40.15 -52.51
C MET A 1 -34.20 -38.71 -52.00
N PRO A 2 -34.56 -38.39 -50.74
CA PRO A 2 -34.28 -37.08 -50.15
C PRO A 2 -33.56 -37.26 -48.80
N ARG A 3 -32.22 -37.28 -48.79
CA ARG A 3 -31.45 -37.26 -47.53
C ARG A 3 -30.25 -36.30 -47.53
N LEU A 4 -30.01 -35.55 -48.59
CA LEU A 4 -28.81 -34.70 -48.70
C LEU A 4 -28.99 -33.20 -48.38
N MET A 5 -30.21 -32.67 -48.24
CA MET A 5 -30.39 -31.22 -48.06
C MET A 5 -30.39 -30.76 -46.59
N ALA A 6 -30.65 -31.67 -45.63
CA ALA A 6 -30.74 -31.32 -44.22
C ALA A 6 -29.37 -31.08 -43.54
N SER A 7 -28.28 -31.56 -44.14
CA SER A 7 -26.94 -31.50 -43.55
C SER A 7 -26.27 -30.14 -43.74
N TRP A 8 -26.56 -29.41 -44.82
CA TRP A 8 -25.92 -28.13 -45.12
C TRP A 8 -26.53 -26.94 -44.36
N CYS A 9 -27.84 -26.97 -44.08
CA CYS A 9 -28.47 -25.94 -43.24
C CYS A 9 -27.95 -25.96 -41.80
N PHE A 10 -27.67 -27.13 -41.24
CA PHE A 10 -27.16 -27.25 -39.87
C PHE A 10 -25.74 -26.67 -39.71
N ILE A 11 -24.91 -26.82 -40.75
CA ILE A 11 -23.53 -26.31 -40.78
C ILE A 11 -23.52 -24.77 -40.89
N LEU A 12 -24.43 -24.19 -41.68
CA LEU A 12 -24.57 -22.73 -41.81
C LEU A 12 -25.09 -22.06 -40.54
N ILE A 13 -26.01 -22.72 -39.82
CA ILE A 13 -26.53 -22.23 -38.53
C ILE A 13 -25.45 -22.26 -37.44
N LEU A 14 -24.60 -23.30 -37.40
CA LEU A 14 -23.46 -23.35 -36.48
C LEU A 14 -22.44 -22.24 -36.76
N TYR A 15 -22.19 -21.91 -38.03
CA TYR A 15 -21.22 -20.87 -38.43
C TYR A 15 -21.70 -19.45 -38.05
N PHE A 16 -23.01 -19.20 -38.13
CA PHE A 16 -23.61 -17.91 -37.74
C PHE A 16 -23.79 -17.75 -36.21
N LEU A 17 -23.85 -18.83 -35.44
CA LEU A 17 -23.93 -18.79 -33.96
C LEU A 17 -22.56 -18.80 -33.26
N PHE A 18 -21.48 -19.11 -33.99
CA PHE A 18 -20.14 -19.19 -33.42
C PHE A 18 -19.52 -17.86 -32.90
N PRO A 19 -19.92 -16.63 -33.35
CA PRO A 19 -19.32 -15.42 -32.80
C PRO A 19 -19.91 -14.99 -31.44
N LEU A 20 -20.93 -15.68 -30.92
CA LEU A 20 -21.59 -15.32 -29.66
C LEU A 20 -20.94 -15.92 -28.40
N ILE A 21 -19.94 -16.80 -28.53
CA ILE A 21 -19.34 -17.55 -27.40
C ILE A 21 -17.87 -17.15 -27.14
N PHE A 22 -17.35 -16.15 -27.83
CA PHE A 22 -16.07 -15.54 -27.42
C PHE A 22 -16.39 -14.39 -26.46
N PRO A 23 -16.33 -14.58 -25.12
CA PRO A 23 -16.31 -13.44 -24.23
C PRO A 23 -15.18 -12.54 -24.71
N LYS A 24 -15.49 -11.28 -24.99
CA LYS A 24 -14.47 -10.26 -25.20
C LYS A 24 -13.67 -10.23 -23.91
N ILE A 25 -12.54 -10.93 -23.88
CA ILE A 25 -11.57 -10.82 -22.81
C ILE A 25 -11.00 -9.41 -22.97
N THR A 26 -11.70 -8.42 -22.41
CA THR A 26 -11.11 -7.14 -22.06
C THR A 26 -10.05 -7.50 -21.03
N ARG A 27 -8.81 -7.67 -21.49
CA ARG A 27 -7.66 -7.60 -20.60
C ARG A 27 -7.71 -6.17 -20.05
N ASN A 28 -8.32 -6.01 -18.88
CA ASN A 28 -8.06 -4.87 -18.02
C ASN A 28 -6.61 -5.00 -17.61
N LEU A 29 -5.70 -4.59 -18.51
CA LEU A 29 -4.35 -4.30 -18.13
C LEU A 29 -4.49 -2.99 -17.36
N ALA A 30 -4.74 -3.11 -16.05
CA ALA A 30 -4.53 -2.02 -15.13
C ALA A 30 -3.02 -1.75 -15.15
N SER A 31 -2.55 -0.97 -16.11
CA SER A 31 -1.27 -0.29 -15.94
C SER A 31 -1.56 0.75 -14.86
N GLY A 32 -1.34 0.39 -13.60
CA GLY A 32 -1.16 1.40 -12.57
C GLY A 32 -0.06 2.31 -13.08
N ALA A 33 -0.43 3.55 -13.45
CA ALA A 33 0.57 4.56 -13.72
C ALA A 33 1.49 4.62 -12.49
N PRO A 34 2.81 4.81 -12.65
CA PRO A 34 3.68 5.02 -11.50
C PRO A 34 3.11 6.20 -10.73
N THR A 35 2.56 5.94 -9.55
CA THR A 35 2.11 7.00 -8.65
C THR A 35 3.37 7.67 -8.17
N GLN A 36 3.73 8.79 -8.81
CA GLN A 36 4.82 9.65 -8.33
C GLN A 36 4.61 9.86 -6.84
N LEU A 37 5.64 9.52 -6.05
CA LEU A 37 5.67 9.89 -4.64
C LEU A 37 5.41 11.39 -4.54
N THR A 38 4.41 11.76 -3.74
CA THR A 38 4.30 13.13 -3.25
C THR A 38 5.56 13.45 -2.46
N ASN A 39 6.06 14.67 -2.61
CA ASN A 39 7.20 15.12 -1.79
C ASN A 39 6.76 15.15 -0.33
N ILE A 40 7.20 14.16 0.45
CA ILE A 40 7.04 14.10 1.89
C ILE A 40 8.24 14.76 2.57
N TYR A 41 8.02 15.34 3.76
CA TYR A 41 9.07 15.98 4.56
C TYR A 41 9.03 15.39 5.96
N SER A 42 10.20 15.15 6.55
CA SER A 42 10.29 14.70 7.93
C SER A 42 9.90 15.80 8.92
N PHE A 43 9.25 15.44 10.02
CA PHE A 43 9.08 16.33 11.15
C PHE A 43 10.41 16.53 11.88
N THR A 44 10.80 17.79 12.06
CA THR A 44 12.01 18.16 12.79
C THR A 44 11.92 17.70 14.24
N CYS A 45 13.01 17.19 14.79
CA CYS A 45 13.09 16.84 16.20
C CYS A 45 12.95 18.05 17.12
N SER A 46 12.19 17.89 18.20
CA SER A 46 12.26 18.76 19.38
C SER A 46 13.55 18.47 20.17
N ASP A 47 14.08 19.51 20.80
CA ASP A 47 15.20 19.38 21.74
C ASP A 47 14.80 18.64 23.03
N HIS A 48 13.52 18.72 23.40
CA HIS A 48 12.98 18.19 24.65
C HIS A 48 12.32 16.81 24.49
N ILE A 49 11.63 16.58 23.38
CA ILE A 49 10.86 15.34 23.17
C ILE A 49 11.63 14.42 22.23
N LYS A 50 12.18 13.31 22.73
CA LYS A 50 12.87 12.33 21.88
C LYS A 50 11.98 11.19 21.43
N THR A 51 10.90 10.92 22.17
CA THR A 51 9.91 9.91 21.81
C THR A 51 8.53 10.32 22.28
N CYS A 52 7.50 9.90 21.54
CA CYS A 52 6.10 10.06 21.87
C CYS A 52 5.29 8.91 21.22
N SER A 53 3.99 8.84 21.52
CA SER A 53 3.06 8.05 20.70
C SER A 53 2.50 8.94 19.60
N ASP A 54 2.45 8.43 18.37
CA ASP A 54 1.84 9.11 17.22
C ASP A 54 0.82 8.19 16.54
N PHE A 55 -0.05 8.77 15.70
CA PHE A 55 -1.02 8.02 14.89
C PHE A 55 -0.66 8.08 13.41
N LEU A 56 -0.53 6.91 12.78
CA LEU A 56 -0.37 6.78 11.34
C LEU A 56 -1.71 6.48 10.69
N TYR A 57 -2.15 7.29 9.74
CA TYR A 57 -3.40 7.10 9.01
C TYR A 57 -3.28 6.05 7.90
N GLN A 58 -3.94 4.91 8.10
CA GLN A 58 -3.91 3.78 7.18
C GLN A 58 -5.23 3.67 6.41
N HIS A 59 -5.16 3.95 5.10
CA HIS A 59 -6.33 4.18 4.26
C HIS A 59 -6.37 3.32 2.98
N ASN A 60 -5.50 2.32 2.84
CA ASN A 60 -5.37 1.48 1.64
C ASN A 60 -6.33 0.29 1.61
N GLY A 61 -7.37 0.27 2.46
CA GLY A 61 -8.36 -0.81 2.48
C GLY A 61 -7.81 -2.17 2.90
N LEU A 62 -6.69 -2.19 3.63
CA LEU A 62 -6.05 -3.42 4.11
C LEU A 62 -6.85 -4.06 5.26
N SER A 63 -6.79 -5.38 5.37
CA SER A 63 -7.36 -6.09 6.51
C SER A 63 -6.61 -5.73 7.80
N LYS A 64 -7.29 -5.77 8.96
CA LYS A 64 -6.65 -5.51 10.27
C LYS A 64 -5.39 -6.35 10.48
N GLN A 65 -5.44 -7.63 10.11
CA GLN A 65 -4.29 -8.55 10.22
C GLN A 65 -3.11 -8.12 9.35
N ASN A 66 -3.38 -7.65 8.12
CA ASN A 66 -2.33 -7.13 7.26
C ASN A 66 -1.74 -5.83 7.83
N ILE A 67 -2.58 -4.93 8.35
CA ILE A 67 -2.11 -3.70 8.99
C ILE A 67 -1.21 -4.03 10.19
N THR A 68 -1.65 -4.89 11.12
CA THR A 68 -0.83 -5.28 12.28
C THR A 68 0.50 -5.91 11.87
N ASN A 69 0.50 -6.72 10.81
CA ASN A 69 1.72 -7.35 10.32
C ASN A 69 2.67 -6.35 9.66
N PHE A 70 2.18 -5.52 8.73
CA PHE A 70 3.01 -4.57 8.00
C PHE A 70 3.52 -3.45 8.88
N TYR A 71 2.73 -3.00 9.85
CA TYR A 71 3.13 -1.99 10.81
C TYR A 71 3.87 -2.59 12.01
N SER A 72 3.97 -3.91 12.16
CA SER A 72 4.61 -4.56 13.33
C SER A 72 4.00 -4.13 14.68
N VAL A 73 2.66 -4.03 14.73
CA VAL A 73 1.91 -3.63 15.93
C VAL A 73 0.87 -4.68 16.31
N ASN A 74 0.35 -4.58 17.54
CA ASN A 74 -0.78 -5.42 17.99
C ASN A 74 -2.12 -4.83 17.51
N ALA A 75 -3.16 -5.67 17.44
CA ALA A 75 -4.51 -5.24 17.06
C ALA A 75 -5.10 -4.16 17.97
N SER A 76 -4.64 -4.06 19.22
CA SER A 76 -5.03 -3.00 20.16
C SER A 76 -4.53 -1.60 19.77
N ALA A 77 -3.55 -1.52 18.87
CA ALA A 77 -3.03 -0.25 18.34
C ALA A 77 -3.84 0.26 17.14
N LEU A 78 -4.90 -0.46 16.72
CA LEU A 78 -5.74 -0.06 15.61
C LEU A 78 -7.02 0.59 16.11
N GLU A 79 -7.19 1.86 15.79
CA GLU A 79 -8.43 2.59 16.00
C GLU A 79 -9.19 2.71 14.67
N PRO A 80 -10.38 2.11 14.53
CA PRO A 80 -11.16 2.20 13.30
C PRO A 80 -11.71 3.61 13.13
N ILE A 81 -11.57 4.18 11.94
CA ILE A 81 -12.21 5.46 11.57
C ILE A 81 -12.99 5.30 10.26
N SER A 82 -14.14 5.96 10.17
CA SER A 82 -15.01 5.90 9.00
C SER A 82 -14.95 7.22 8.23
N TYR A 83 -14.71 7.15 6.92
CA TYR A 83 -14.68 8.30 6.02
C TYR A 83 -15.34 7.95 4.69
N ASP A 84 -16.43 8.62 4.32
CA ASP A 84 -17.08 8.45 3.01
C ASP A 84 -17.32 6.97 2.63
N ASP A 85 -18.03 6.24 3.50
CA ASP A 85 -18.34 4.80 3.41
C ASP A 85 -17.15 3.82 3.38
N ARG A 86 -15.92 4.31 3.55
CA ARG A 86 -14.72 3.47 3.72
C ARG A 86 -14.38 3.26 5.19
N GLN A 87 -13.78 2.12 5.48
CA GLN A 87 -13.20 1.82 6.79
C GLN A 87 -11.68 1.98 6.71
N ASP A 88 -11.17 3.02 7.35
CA ASP A 88 -9.74 3.25 7.53
C ASP A 88 -9.35 3.01 9.00
N TYR A 89 -8.07 3.21 9.31
CA TYR A 89 -7.53 3.03 10.65
C TYR A 89 -6.55 4.12 11.01
N LEU A 90 -6.55 4.53 12.27
CA LEU A 90 -5.39 5.15 12.90
C LEU A 90 -4.57 4.04 13.57
N VAL A 91 -3.27 4.03 13.29
CA VAL A 91 -2.33 3.06 13.84
C VAL A 91 -1.44 3.77 14.86
N THR A 92 -1.61 3.45 16.15
CA THR A 92 -0.76 4.02 17.20
C THR A 92 0.63 3.38 17.17
N VAL A 93 1.68 4.21 17.05
CA VAL A 93 3.08 3.75 16.98
C VAL A 93 3.99 4.55 17.93
N PRO A 94 5.07 3.94 18.44
CA PRO A 94 6.12 4.67 19.14
C PRO A 94 6.94 5.50 18.14
N CYS A 95 6.79 6.81 18.19
CA CYS A 95 7.52 7.74 17.35
C CYS A 95 8.84 8.14 18.03
N THR A 96 9.96 8.19 17.30
CA THR A 96 11.27 8.50 17.87
C THR A 96 12.08 9.43 16.96
N CYS A 97 12.67 10.46 17.56
CA CYS A 97 13.65 11.33 16.90
C CYS A 97 14.96 10.55 16.68
N LYS A 98 15.41 10.46 15.42
CA LYS A 98 16.67 9.80 15.05
C LYS A 98 17.21 10.29 13.71
N ASP A 99 18.45 9.93 13.43
CA ASP A 99 19.09 10.11 12.14
C ASP A 99 18.84 8.89 11.25
N VAL A 100 18.16 9.10 10.12
CA VAL A 100 18.01 8.13 9.05
C VAL A 100 18.82 8.60 7.84
N LYS A 101 20.02 8.05 7.68
CA LYS A 101 20.93 8.28 6.52
C LYS A 101 21.21 9.77 6.24
N GLY A 102 21.41 10.57 7.29
CA GLY A 102 21.68 12.00 7.23
C GLY A 102 20.42 12.87 7.35
N THR A 103 19.23 12.28 7.44
CA THR A 103 17.99 13.01 7.73
C THR A 103 17.64 12.85 9.20
N VAL A 104 17.75 13.92 9.97
CA VAL A 104 17.35 13.94 11.38
C VAL A 104 15.88 14.33 11.49
N GLY A 105 15.06 13.44 12.01
CA GLY A 105 13.63 13.66 12.16
C GLY A 105 12.96 12.57 12.98
N TYR A 106 11.65 12.70 13.13
CA TYR A 106 10.82 11.70 13.79
C TYR A 106 10.41 10.57 12.82
N PHE A 107 10.74 9.34 13.19
CA PHE A 107 10.35 8.16 12.42
C PHE A 107 9.99 6.98 13.32
N TYR A 108 9.08 6.16 12.83
CA TYR A 108 8.78 4.83 13.33
C TYR A 108 9.36 3.78 12.37
N ASP A 109 10.02 2.75 12.89
CA ASP A 109 10.57 1.67 12.06
C ASP A 109 9.70 0.44 12.13
N THR A 110 9.47 -0.16 10.96
CA THR A 110 8.85 -1.47 10.83
C THR A 110 9.64 -2.35 9.88
N SER A 111 9.38 -3.66 9.89
CA SER A 111 10.07 -4.62 9.02
C SER A 111 9.15 -5.13 7.94
N TYR A 112 9.63 -5.14 6.70
CA TYR A 112 8.87 -5.62 5.57
C TYR A 112 9.66 -6.68 4.81
N LYS A 113 9.02 -7.82 4.53
CA LYS A 113 9.59 -8.85 3.68
C LYS A 113 9.21 -8.58 2.23
N LEU A 114 10.20 -8.22 1.42
CA LEU A 114 10.01 -7.89 0.02
C LEU A 114 9.43 -9.07 -0.76
N GLN A 115 8.48 -8.76 -1.62
CA GLN A 115 7.84 -9.64 -2.58
C GLN A 115 8.44 -9.46 -3.97
N LEU A 116 8.12 -10.39 -4.86
CA LEU A 116 8.54 -10.30 -6.25
C LEU A 116 7.89 -9.07 -6.91
N HIS A 117 8.72 -8.26 -7.59
CA HIS A 117 8.34 -7.02 -8.26
C HIS A 117 8.01 -5.84 -7.35
N ASP A 118 8.33 -5.92 -6.06
CA ASP A 118 8.22 -4.74 -5.21
C ASP A 118 9.15 -3.63 -5.68
N THR A 119 8.60 -2.42 -5.67
CA THR A 119 9.35 -1.17 -5.77
C THR A 119 9.12 -0.37 -4.50
N PHE A 120 10.04 0.52 -4.15
CA PHE A 120 9.84 1.42 -3.02
C PHE A 120 8.52 2.20 -3.12
N GLU A 121 8.22 2.74 -4.30
CA GLU A 121 6.97 3.48 -4.57
C GLU A 121 5.73 2.63 -4.30
N ASN A 122 5.71 1.38 -4.77
CA ASN A 122 4.55 0.51 -4.57
C ASN A 122 4.39 0.12 -3.10
N VAL A 123 5.48 -0.22 -2.41
CA VAL A 123 5.48 -0.54 -0.98
C VAL A 123 5.02 0.68 -0.18
N SER A 124 5.59 1.85 -0.44
CA SER A 124 5.19 3.09 0.25
C SER A 124 3.71 3.39 0.04
N ASN A 125 3.25 3.50 -1.21
CA ASN A 125 1.90 3.96 -1.53
C ASN A 125 0.81 2.93 -1.16
N HIS A 126 1.01 1.64 -1.46
CA HIS A 126 -0.04 0.63 -1.32
C HIS A 126 -0.01 -0.10 0.02
N ILE A 127 1.13 -0.13 0.72
CA ILE A 127 1.25 -0.81 2.02
C ILE A 127 1.22 0.20 3.16
N TYR A 128 1.87 1.36 2.99
CA TYR A 128 2.11 2.33 4.05
C TYR A 128 1.49 3.71 3.78
N SER A 129 0.43 3.79 2.97
CA SER A 129 -0.29 5.04 2.65
C SER A 129 0.59 6.19 2.15
N GLY A 130 1.75 5.91 1.55
CA GLY A 130 2.70 6.91 1.09
C GLY A 130 3.59 7.52 2.18
N GLN A 131 3.58 6.98 3.40
CA GLN A 131 4.28 7.54 4.56
C GLN A 131 5.73 7.04 4.71
N ALA A 132 6.17 6.11 3.87
CA ALA A 132 7.53 5.58 3.95
C ALA A 132 8.55 6.60 3.44
N TRP A 133 9.57 6.86 4.25
CA TRP A 133 10.69 7.72 3.95
C TRP A 133 11.70 7.02 3.05
N LYS A 134 12.04 7.68 1.94
CA LYS A 134 13.03 7.18 0.98
C LYS A 134 14.43 7.58 1.41
N VAL A 135 15.27 6.60 1.72
CA VAL A 135 16.66 6.79 2.16
C VAL A 135 17.67 6.75 1.01
N GLY A 136 17.26 6.26 -0.16
CA GLY A 136 18.10 6.12 -1.35
C GLY A 136 18.76 4.75 -1.44
N GLY A 137 18.86 4.22 -2.67
CA GLY A 137 19.43 2.90 -2.96
C GLY A 137 18.40 1.78 -3.02
N GLU A 138 17.16 2.01 -2.60
CA GLU A 138 16.06 1.02 -2.60
C GLU A 138 15.77 0.49 -4.01
N GLU A 139 15.81 1.37 -5.02
CA GLU A 139 15.63 0.99 -6.43
C GLU A 139 16.61 -0.06 -6.95
N LYS A 140 17.77 -0.24 -6.29
CA LYS A 140 18.80 -1.21 -6.68
C LYS A 140 18.92 -2.38 -5.69
N SER A 141 18.34 -2.27 -4.50
CA SER A 141 18.53 -3.23 -3.41
C SER A 141 17.30 -4.09 -3.13
N TYR A 142 16.16 -3.79 -3.74
CA TYR A 142 14.93 -4.55 -3.48
C TYR A 142 14.98 -5.91 -4.19
N HIS A 143 15.28 -6.96 -3.43
CA HIS A 143 15.24 -8.34 -3.87
C HIS A 143 14.18 -9.12 -3.09
N ALA A 144 13.38 -9.91 -3.82
CA ALA A 144 12.31 -10.69 -3.22
C ALA A 144 12.85 -11.66 -2.15
N GLY A 145 12.20 -11.68 -1.00
CA GLY A 145 12.57 -12.49 0.15
C GLY A 145 13.40 -11.77 1.20
N ASP A 146 14.08 -10.67 0.85
CA ASP A 146 14.84 -9.86 1.79
C ASP A 146 13.91 -9.16 2.79
N VAL A 147 14.36 -9.02 4.03
CA VAL A 147 13.66 -8.25 5.06
C VAL A 147 14.35 -6.90 5.18
N VAL A 148 13.61 -5.84 4.85
CA VAL A 148 14.10 -4.46 4.89
C VAL A 148 13.41 -3.68 6.01
N THR A 149 14.11 -2.69 6.56
CA THR A 149 13.51 -1.72 7.46
C THR A 149 12.80 -0.66 6.64
N ILE A 150 11.54 -0.41 6.96
CA ILE A 150 10.76 0.70 6.42
C ILE A 150 10.67 1.77 7.50
N HIS A 151 11.14 2.97 7.16
CA HIS A 151 11.08 4.15 8.02
C HIS A 151 9.79 4.91 7.71
N LEU A 152 8.82 4.91 8.62
CA LEU A 152 7.57 5.66 8.47
C LEU A 152 7.70 7.01 9.15
N LEU A 153 7.26 8.06 8.46
CA LEU A 153 7.16 9.39 9.07
C LEU A 153 6.18 9.36 10.23
N CYS A 154 6.54 10.06 11.31
CA CYS A 154 5.68 10.32 12.46
C CYS A 154 6.08 11.67 13.05
N GLY A 155 5.35 12.18 14.04
CA GLY A 155 5.70 13.44 14.69
C GLY A 155 5.36 13.50 16.17
N CYS A 156 6.09 14.33 16.90
CA CYS A 156 5.80 14.67 18.29
C CYS A 156 5.49 16.17 18.39
N VAL A 157 4.56 16.51 19.29
CA VAL A 157 4.17 17.88 19.60
C VAL A 157 4.41 18.16 21.09
N GLU A 158 4.90 19.35 21.42
CA GLU A 158 5.19 19.74 22.82
C GLU A 158 3.94 20.10 23.62
N ASP A 159 2.86 20.39 22.92
CA ASP A 159 1.56 20.66 23.50
C ASP A 159 0.83 19.34 23.78
N GLU A 160 0.74 18.96 25.06
CA GLU A 160 0.12 17.71 25.51
C GLU A 160 -1.38 17.63 25.20
N GLU A 161 -2.04 18.74 24.85
CA GLU A 161 -3.45 18.75 24.43
C GLU A 161 -3.61 18.45 22.93
N LYS A 162 -2.51 18.35 22.18
CA LYS A 162 -2.52 18.10 20.74
C LYS A 162 -2.03 16.69 20.41
N THR A 163 -2.63 16.14 19.36
CA THR A 163 -2.26 14.86 18.79
C THR A 163 -1.78 15.08 17.36
N VAL A 164 -0.68 14.44 17.00
CA VAL A 164 -0.20 14.39 15.62
C VAL A 164 -0.85 13.19 14.92
N VAL A 165 -1.20 13.38 13.65
CA VAL A 165 -1.63 12.31 12.76
C VAL A 165 -0.88 12.50 11.45
N THR A 166 -0.25 11.45 10.95
CA THR A 166 0.55 11.46 9.71
C THR A 166 0.02 10.50 8.67
#